data_AF-A0AAJ1ADR4-F1
#
_entry.id   AF-A0AAJ1ADR4-F1
#
_cell.length_a   1.000
_cell.length_b   1.000
_cell.length_c   1.000
_cell.angle_alpha   90.00
_cell.angle_beta   90.00
_cell.angle_gamma   90.00
#
_symmetry.space_group_name_H-M   'P 1'
#
loop_
_entity.id
_entity.type
_entity.pdbx_description
1 polymer ?
#
loop_
_entity_poly.entity_id
_entity_poly.type
_entity_poly.pdbx_seq_one_letter_code
_entity_poly.pdbx_strand_id
1 'polypeptide(L)'
;MPSAFALQMVTFTRQLRHAQVLCDDKGNALVLETVSNAWTERLARAATVEMGGSALLAFYPMSGRQAKACVVCGTLSLYANLGLELRESRLSNGDPVGAIANKLGASVLFHGRLTDMDRPAVGGFARSIVAHKQSETGQIMKFCQLVMVSRSAEGHEMHPSIS
;
A
#
# COMPACT_ATOMS: atom_id res chain seq x y z
N MET A 1 9.15 13.93 5.40
CA MET A 1 8.13 12.87 5.33
C MET A 1 8.81 11.60 4.85
N PRO A 2 8.83 10.51 5.65
CA PRO A 2 9.34 9.23 5.16
C PRO A 2 8.52 8.78 3.95
N SER A 3 9.14 8.03 3.05
CA SER A 3 8.47 7.46 1.87
C SER A 3 7.29 6.60 2.32
N ALA A 4 6.13 6.78 1.68
CA ALA A 4 4.87 6.09 2.02
C ALA A 4 4.90 4.58 1.78
N PHE A 5 5.91 4.09 1.04
CA PHE A 5 6.29 2.70 0.97
C PHE A 5 7.70 2.59 1.53
N ALA A 6 7.94 1.53 2.29
CA ALA A 6 9.18 1.35 2.99
C ALA A 6 9.46 -0.15 3.16
N LEU A 7 10.61 -0.63 2.67
CA LEU A 7 10.97 -2.05 2.76
C LEU A 7 10.88 -2.56 4.20
N GLN A 8 11.16 -1.71 5.19
CA GLN A 8 11.06 -2.03 6.60
C GLN A 8 9.64 -2.34 7.13
N MET A 9 8.57 -2.08 6.37
CA MET A 9 7.18 -2.36 6.77
C MET A 9 6.70 -3.76 6.35
N VAL A 10 7.54 -4.55 5.68
CA VAL A 10 7.20 -5.89 5.18
C VAL A 10 7.83 -6.97 6.06
N THR A 11 7.06 -8.01 6.40
CA THR A 11 7.51 -9.09 7.31
C THR A 11 8.74 -9.85 6.81
N PHE A 12 8.97 -9.88 5.50
CA PHE A 12 10.14 -10.50 4.88
C PHE A 12 11.46 -9.80 5.24
N THR A 13 11.41 -8.52 5.61
CA THR A 13 12.58 -7.73 6.00
C THR A 13 13.22 -8.21 7.31
N ARG A 14 12.53 -9.04 8.09
CA ARG A 14 13.11 -9.73 9.26
C ARG A 14 14.27 -10.66 8.90
N GLN A 15 14.46 -10.99 7.62
CA GLN A 15 15.52 -11.90 7.16
C GLN A 15 16.58 -11.17 6.32
N LEU A 16 17.48 -10.51 7.05
CA LEU A 16 18.94 -10.28 6.88
C LEU A 16 19.65 -10.05 5.52
N ARG A 17 19.08 -10.32 4.34
CA ARG A 17 19.78 -10.05 3.06
C ARG A 17 19.17 -8.89 2.30
N HIS A 18 19.92 -7.80 2.22
CA HIS A 18 19.60 -6.57 1.47
C HIS A 18 19.94 -6.69 -0.03
N ALA A 19 19.76 -7.89 -0.58
CA ALA A 19 20.09 -8.21 -1.96
C ALA A 19 18.80 -8.16 -2.81
N GLN A 20 18.83 -7.39 -3.89
CA GLN A 20 17.73 -7.33 -4.84
C GLN A 20 18.22 -7.08 -6.26
N VAL A 21 17.39 -7.44 -7.22
CA VAL A 21 17.59 -7.22 -8.65
C VAL A 21 16.48 -6.31 -9.16
N LEU A 22 16.84 -5.30 -9.95
CA LEU A 22 15.93 -4.45 -10.70
C LEU A 22 16.13 -4.68 -12.19
N CYS A 23 15.05 -4.79 -12.95
CA CYS A 23 15.09 -4.83 -14.41
C CYS A 23 14.04 -3.89 -15.01
N ASP A 24 14.34 -3.30 -16.16
CA ASP A 24 13.36 -2.53 -16.94
C ASP A 24 12.96 -3.23 -18.25
N ASP A 25 12.03 -2.61 -18.97
CA ASP A 25 11.54 -3.06 -20.28
C ASP A 25 12.56 -2.84 -21.42
N LYS A 26 13.61 -2.06 -21.17
CA LYS A 26 14.67 -1.71 -22.14
C LYS A 26 15.82 -2.72 -22.10
N GLY A 27 15.81 -3.63 -21.13
CA GLY A 27 16.84 -4.65 -20.94
C GLY A 27 17.94 -4.25 -19.96
N ASN A 28 17.82 -3.14 -19.25
CA ASN A 28 18.75 -2.77 -18.19
C ASN A 28 18.48 -3.62 -16.95
N ALA A 29 19.54 -4.11 -16.32
CA ALA A 29 19.47 -4.86 -15.07
C ALA A 29 20.48 -4.33 -14.04
N LEU A 30 20.05 -4.18 -12.79
CA LEU A 30 20.90 -3.81 -11.67
C LEU A 30 20.79 -4.86 -10.57
N VAL A 31 21.94 -5.22 -10.00
CA VAL A 31 22.01 -6.00 -8.76
C VAL A 31 22.42 -5.04 -7.65
N LEU A 32 21.60 -4.93 -6.61
CA LEU A 32 21.83 -4.08 -5.46
C LEU A 32 22.10 -4.96 -4.25
N GLU A 33 23.30 -4.84 -3.69
CA GLU A 33 23.68 -5.34 -2.38
C GLU A 33 24.13 -4.14 -1.54
N THR A 34 23.38 -3.84 -0.49
CA THR A 34 23.51 -2.55 0.21
C THR A 34 23.57 -2.74 1.72
N VAL A 35 24.02 -1.70 2.43
CA VAL A 35 24.27 -1.75 3.87
C VAL A 35 22.99 -1.75 4.72
N SER A 36 21.85 -1.35 4.16
CA SER A 36 20.54 -1.37 4.84
C SER A 36 19.39 -1.27 3.87
N ASN A 37 18.20 -1.71 4.28
CA ASN A 37 16.97 -1.56 3.48
C ASN A 37 16.69 -0.12 3.06
N ALA A 38 16.99 0.86 3.92
CA ALA A 38 16.82 2.27 3.59
C ALA A 38 17.72 2.71 2.43
N TRP A 39 18.96 2.22 2.38
CA TRP A 39 19.87 2.44 1.26
C TRP A 39 19.43 1.68 0.02
N THR A 40 19.01 0.42 0.17
CA THR A 40 18.45 -0.38 -0.92
C THR A 40 17.32 0.37 -1.62
N GLU A 41 16.37 0.87 -0.83
CA GLU A 41 15.18 1.54 -1.32
C GLU A 41 15.48 2.90 -1.95
N ARG A 42 16.44 3.64 -1.38
CA ARG A 42 16.90 4.91 -1.95
C ARG A 42 17.50 4.70 -3.35
N LEU A 43 18.40 3.74 -3.50
CA LEU A 43 19.05 3.44 -4.77
C LEU A 43 18.07 2.85 -5.79
N ALA A 44 17.22 1.92 -5.36
CA ALA A 44 16.20 1.31 -6.21
C ALA A 44 15.21 2.34 -6.77
N ARG A 45 14.78 3.30 -5.95
CA ARG A 45 13.88 4.37 -6.39
C ARG A 45 14.54 5.28 -7.42
N ALA A 46 15.78 5.70 -7.18
CA ALA A 46 16.52 6.51 -8.16
C ALA A 46 16.65 5.77 -9.50
N ALA A 47 17.05 4.49 -9.47
CA ALA A 47 17.13 3.68 -10.67
C ALA A 47 15.77 3.53 -11.39
N THR A 48 14.68 3.34 -10.65
CA THR A 48 13.32 3.22 -11.23
C THR A 48 12.89 4.49 -11.96
N VAL A 49 13.27 5.67 -11.47
CA VAL A 49 12.96 6.94 -12.15
C VAL A 49 13.69 7.00 -13.50
N GLU A 50 14.99 6.69 -13.51
CA GLU A 50 15.79 6.65 -14.75
C GLU A 50 15.31 5.58 -15.74
N MET A 51 14.78 4.46 -15.23
CA MET A 51 14.20 3.38 -16.04
C MET A 51 12.86 3.75 -16.71
N GLY A 52 12.29 4.94 -16.40
CA GLY A 52 11.02 5.41 -16.96
C GLY A 52 9.84 5.29 -15.99
N GLY A 53 10.09 5.23 -14.69
CA GLY A 53 9.07 5.22 -13.64
C GLY A 53 8.48 3.85 -13.31
N SER A 54 8.97 2.78 -13.94
CA SER A 54 8.58 1.39 -13.67
C SER A 54 9.77 0.46 -13.78
N ALA A 55 9.88 -0.49 -12.85
CA ALA A 55 10.90 -1.52 -12.83
C ALA A 55 10.34 -2.80 -12.22
N LEU A 56 10.78 -3.94 -12.74
CA LEU A 56 10.58 -5.25 -12.15
C LEU A 56 11.59 -5.45 -11.02
N LEU A 57 11.12 -6.05 -9.93
CA LEU A 57 11.90 -6.24 -8.72
C LEU A 57 11.90 -7.71 -8.32
N ALA A 58 13.08 -8.26 -8.05
CA ALA A 58 13.26 -9.53 -7.36
C ALA A 58 14.08 -9.30 -6.10
N PHE A 59 13.53 -9.62 -4.93
CA PHE A 59 14.10 -9.25 -3.64
C PHE A 59 13.74 -10.32 -2.59
N TYR A 60 14.46 -10.28 -1.48
CA TYR A 60 14.39 -11.28 -0.40
C TYR A 60 14.67 -12.72 -0.85
N PRO A 61 15.84 -13.00 -1.46
CA PRO A 61 16.22 -14.38 -1.76
C PRO A 61 16.24 -15.19 -0.45
N MET A 62 15.40 -16.21 -0.37
CA MET A 62 15.21 -17.01 0.83
C MET A 62 14.87 -18.47 0.52
N SER A 63 15.22 -19.36 1.43
CA SER A 63 14.78 -20.76 1.36
C SER A 63 13.28 -20.90 1.62
N GLY A 64 12.68 -22.01 1.20
CA GLY A 64 11.27 -22.30 1.49
C GLY A 64 10.96 -22.36 3.00
N ARG A 65 11.91 -22.81 3.83
CA ARG A 65 11.79 -22.79 5.30
C ARG A 65 11.67 -21.36 5.82
N GLN A 66 12.54 -20.49 5.33
CA GLN A 66 12.57 -19.08 5.68
C GLN A 66 11.30 -18.34 5.24
N ALA A 67 10.82 -18.61 4.03
CA ALA A 67 9.57 -18.05 3.53
C ALA A 67 8.38 -18.41 4.43
N LYS A 68 8.26 -19.70 4.81
CA LYS A 68 7.21 -20.18 5.72
C LYS A 68 7.25 -19.51 7.10
N ALA A 69 8.41 -19.08 7.57
CA ALA A 69 8.56 -18.41 8.86
C ALA A 69 8.20 -16.91 8.82
N CYS A 70 8.13 -16.28 7.64
CA CYS A 70 7.91 -14.84 7.49
C CYS A 70 6.62 -14.47 6.77
N VAL A 71 6.03 -15.38 6.00
CA VAL A 71 4.82 -15.12 5.23
C VAL A 71 3.59 -15.02 6.14
N VAL A 72 2.72 -14.06 5.86
CA VAL A 72 1.36 -14.04 6.41
C VAL A 72 0.48 -14.95 5.56
N CYS A 73 0.28 -16.18 6.03
CA CYS A 73 -0.44 -17.23 5.31
C CYS A 73 -1.90 -16.87 5.03
N GLY A 74 -2.47 -17.45 3.96
CA GLY A 74 -3.91 -17.36 3.64
C GLY A 74 -4.37 -16.04 3.01
N THR A 75 -3.50 -15.04 2.90
CA THR A 75 -3.81 -13.70 2.36
C THR A 75 -4.33 -13.74 0.92
N LEU A 76 -3.68 -14.51 0.03
CA LEU A 76 -4.13 -14.65 -1.37
C LEU A 76 -5.51 -15.30 -1.47
N SER A 77 -5.75 -16.38 -0.71
CA SER A 77 -7.05 -17.06 -0.67
C SER A 77 -8.13 -16.14 -0.10
N LEU A 78 -7.81 -15.36 0.93
CA LEU A 78 -8.71 -14.36 1.49
C LEU A 78 -9.10 -13.32 0.44
N TYR A 79 -8.13 -12.74 -0.29
CA TYR A 79 -8.42 -11.77 -1.35
C TYR A 79 -9.25 -12.34 -2.50
N ALA A 80 -8.95 -13.57 -2.93
CA ALA A 80 -9.75 -14.25 -3.95
C ALA A 80 -11.21 -14.43 -3.48
N ASN A 81 -11.41 -14.90 -2.24
CA ASN A 81 -12.73 -15.10 -1.66
C ASN A 81 -13.52 -13.80 -1.46
N LEU A 82 -12.83 -12.69 -1.15
CA LEU A 82 -13.43 -11.36 -1.07
C LEU A 82 -13.83 -10.84 -2.46
N GLY A 83 -13.00 -11.05 -3.47
CA GLY A 83 -13.31 -10.67 -4.85
C GLY A 83 -14.52 -11.40 -5.40
N LEU A 84 -14.66 -12.69 -5.09
CA LEU A 84 -15.85 -13.48 -5.42
C LEU A 84 -17.11 -12.94 -4.74
N GLU A 85 -17.05 -12.71 -3.42
CA GLU A 85 -18.16 -12.15 -2.64
C GLU A 85 -18.64 -10.81 -3.21
N LEU A 86 -17.69 -9.91 -3.48
CA LEU A 86 -17.95 -8.60 -4.06
C LEU A 86 -18.65 -8.73 -5.42
N ARG A 87 -18.22 -9.69 -6.25
CA ARG A 87 -18.79 -9.91 -7.57
C ARG A 87 -20.20 -10.47 -7.48
N GLU A 88 -20.42 -11.49 -6.64
CA GLU A 88 -21.73 -12.12 -6.46
C GLU A 88 -22.76 -11.13 -5.89
N SER A 89 -22.38 -10.38 -4.85
CA SER A 89 -23.26 -9.35 -4.27
C SER A 89 -23.64 -8.27 -5.28
N ARG A 90 -22.75 -7.90 -6.21
CA ARG A 90 -23.09 -6.94 -7.28
C ARG A 90 -24.04 -7.54 -8.30
N LEU A 91 -23.87 -8.81 -8.67
CA LEU A 91 -24.72 -9.50 -9.64
C LEU A 91 -26.14 -9.72 -9.10
N SER A 92 -26.29 -9.91 -7.79
CA SER A 92 -27.58 -10.07 -7.13
C SER A 92 -28.24 -8.75 -6.71
N ASN A 93 -27.71 -7.59 -7.11
CA ASN A 93 -28.13 -6.26 -6.63
C ASN A 93 -28.17 -6.12 -5.09
N GLY A 94 -27.29 -6.83 -4.38
CA GLY A 94 -27.14 -6.73 -2.92
C GLY A 94 -26.26 -5.56 -2.49
N ASP A 95 -26.00 -5.45 -1.18
CA ASP A 95 -25.03 -4.50 -0.63
C ASP A 95 -23.61 -5.11 -0.58
N PRO A 96 -22.69 -4.72 -1.50
CA PRO A 96 -21.35 -5.28 -1.56
C PRO A 96 -20.48 -4.90 -0.35
N VAL A 97 -20.72 -3.73 0.26
CA VAL A 97 -19.93 -3.29 1.42
C VAL A 97 -20.34 -4.10 2.64
N GLY A 98 -21.65 -4.26 2.86
CA GLY A 98 -22.19 -5.13 3.89
C GLY A 98 -21.73 -6.58 3.75
N ALA A 99 -21.77 -7.14 2.53
CA ALA A 99 -21.32 -8.51 2.27
C ALA A 99 -19.84 -8.72 2.65
N ILE A 100 -18.96 -7.81 2.24
CA ILE A 100 -17.53 -7.83 2.61
C ILE A 100 -17.35 -7.67 4.12
N ALA A 101 -18.05 -6.70 4.73
CA ALA A 101 -17.94 -6.42 6.16
C ALA A 101 -18.34 -7.64 6.99
N ASN A 102 -19.46 -8.29 6.65
CA ASN A 102 -19.91 -9.51 7.30
C ASN A 102 -18.90 -10.65 7.15
N LYS A 103 -18.37 -10.87 5.94
CA LYS A 103 -17.39 -11.93 5.68
C LYS A 103 -16.09 -11.74 6.45
N LEU A 104 -15.68 -10.50 6.71
CA LEU A 104 -14.49 -10.15 7.46
C LEU A 104 -14.73 -10.00 8.98
N GLY A 105 -15.98 -10.01 9.43
CA GLY A 105 -16.32 -9.58 10.79
C GLY A 105 -15.88 -8.13 11.07
N ALA A 106 -15.88 -7.28 10.04
CA ALA A 106 -15.38 -5.92 10.08
C ALA A 106 -16.51 -4.90 10.30
N SER A 107 -16.15 -3.75 10.86
CA SER A 107 -17.06 -2.62 11.06
C SER A 107 -16.84 -1.56 9.99
N VAL A 108 -17.93 -0.99 9.47
CA VAL A 108 -17.86 0.16 8.57
C VAL A 108 -17.57 1.42 9.38
N LEU A 109 -16.37 1.97 9.22
CA LEU A 109 -15.94 3.18 9.95
C LEU A 109 -16.48 4.48 9.32
N PHE A 110 -16.72 4.49 8.01
CA PHE A 110 -17.09 5.71 7.30
C PHE A 110 -17.85 5.42 6.00
N HIS A 111 -18.93 6.17 5.75
CA HIS A 111 -19.66 6.20 4.50
C HIS A 111 -19.73 7.64 3.96
N GLY A 112 -19.53 7.82 2.65
CA GLY A 112 -19.51 9.15 2.04
C GLY A 112 -19.23 9.14 0.55
N ARG A 113 -19.12 10.31 -0.05
CA ARG A 113 -18.79 10.48 -1.48
C ARG A 113 -17.38 11.00 -1.63
N LEU A 114 -16.64 10.46 -2.60
CA LEU A 114 -15.36 11.03 -3.01
C LEU A 114 -15.62 12.33 -3.77
N THR A 115 -15.17 13.46 -3.23
CA THR A 115 -15.43 14.79 -3.78
C THR A 115 -14.24 15.35 -4.57
N ASP A 116 -13.03 15.03 -4.14
CA ASP A 116 -11.81 15.55 -4.75
C ASP A 116 -10.65 14.57 -4.62
N MET A 117 -9.71 14.65 -5.56
CA MET A 117 -8.57 13.74 -5.66
C MET A 117 -7.30 14.45 -6.17
N ASP A 118 -6.35 14.69 -5.27
CA ASP A 118 -5.03 15.21 -5.64
C ASP A 118 -4.02 14.10 -5.92
N ARG A 119 -3.23 14.26 -6.99
CA ARG A 119 -2.16 13.32 -7.39
C ARG A 119 -0.86 14.04 -7.77
N PRO A 120 -0.16 14.68 -6.83
CA PRO A 120 1.08 15.37 -7.14
C PRO A 120 2.20 14.39 -7.48
N ALA A 121 2.94 14.63 -8.57
CA ALA A 121 4.19 13.92 -8.83
C ALA A 121 5.34 14.59 -8.07
N VAL A 122 6.07 13.84 -7.24
CA VAL A 122 7.24 14.36 -6.51
C VAL A 122 8.38 13.35 -6.55
N GLY A 123 9.54 13.78 -7.04
CA GLY A 123 10.74 12.94 -7.13
C GLY A 123 10.60 11.77 -8.10
N GLY A 124 9.88 11.97 -9.22
CA GLY A 124 9.66 10.95 -10.26
C GLY A 124 8.57 9.92 -9.93
N PHE A 125 7.94 10.01 -8.75
CA PHE A 125 6.83 9.14 -8.36
C PHE A 125 5.56 9.95 -8.13
N ALA A 126 4.42 9.40 -8.52
CA ALA A 126 3.13 9.91 -8.06
C ALA A 126 3.08 9.78 -6.52
N ARG A 127 3.08 10.91 -5.81
CA ARG A 127 2.76 10.93 -4.39
C ARG A 127 1.26 10.78 -4.21
N SER A 128 0.92 10.02 -3.19
CA SER A 128 -0.38 9.91 -2.52
C SER A 128 -1.58 10.55 -3.22
N ILE A 129 -2.51 9.70 -3.63
CA ILE A 129 -3.89 10.10 -3.90
C ILE A 129 -4.48 10.67 -2.61
N VAL A 130 -4.63 11.99 -2.49
CA VAL A 130 -5.40 12.58 -1.39
C VAL A 130 -6.85 12.65 -1.82
N ALA A 131 -7.62 11.67 -1.35
CA ALA A 131 -9.05 11.60 -1.56
C ALA A 131 -9.77 12.32 -0.41
N HIS A 132 -10.59 13.32 -0.74
CA HIS A 132 -11.51 13.92 0.21
C HIS A 132 -12.84 13.20 0.13
N LYS A 133 -13.26 12.57 1.23
CA LYS A 133 -14.57 11.92 1.31
C LYS A 133 -15.44 12.64 2.33
N GLN A 134 -16.57 13.18 1.88
CA GLN A 134 -17.52 13.91 2.72
C GLN A 134 -18.67 12.99 3.13
N SER A 135 -18.96 12.94 4.43
CA SER A 135 -20.18 12.31 4.96
C SER A 135 -21.36 13.28 4.92
N GLU A 136 -22.58 12.78 5.06
CA GLU A 136 -23.77 13.62 5.24
C GLU A 136 -23.68 14.53 6.47
N THR A 137 -22.83 14.18 7.45
CA THR A 137 -22.53 14.96 8.65
C THR A 137 -21.36 15.95 8.50
N GLY A 138 -20.79 16.10 7.29
CA GLY A 138 -19.73 17.06 7.01
C GLY A 138 -18.31 16.63 7.37
N GLN A 139 -18.09 15.40 7.86
CA GLN A 139 -16.75 14.90 8.20
C GLN A 139 -15.92 14.63 6.94
N ILE A 140 -14.60 14.90 7.01
CA ILE A 140 -13.66 14.71 5.90
C ILE A 140 -12.63 13.63 6.27
N MET A 141 -12.68 12.50 5.56
CA MET A 141 -11.64 11.47 5.65
C MET A 141 -10.60 11.69 4.54
N LYS A 142 -9.31 11.73 4.89
CA LYS A 142 -8.20 11.81 3.94
C LYS A 142 -7.49 10.47 3.83
N PHE A 143 -7.35 9.98 2.61
CA PHE A 143 -6.61 8.74 2.31
C PHE A 143 -5.25 9.08 1.71
N CYS A 144 -4.22 8.28 2.03
CA CYS A 144 -2.87 8.45 1.50
C CYS A 144 -2.20 7.08 1.35
N GLN A 145 -2.37 6.42 0.19
CA GLN A 145 -1.80 5.12 -0.21
C GLN A 145 -1.96 3.93 0.78
N LEU A 146 -1.39 4.01 1.99
CA LEU A 146 -1.50 3.02 3.07
C LEU A 146 -1.88 3.66 4.43
N VAL A 147 -1.90 4.99 4.54
CA VAL A 147 -2.23 5.72 5.78
C VAL A 147 -3.62 6.33 5.65
N MET A 148 -4.48 6.03 6.62
CA MET A 148 -5.76 6.73 6.80
C MET A 148 -5.58 7.81 7.87
N VAL A 149 -6.00 9.04 7.55
CA VAL A 149 -6.04 10.15 8.51
C VAL A 149 -7.45 10.73 8.52
N SER A 150 -8.14 10.62 9.65
CA SER A 150 -9.45 11.25 9.87
C SER A 150 -9.28 12.65 10.45
N ARG A 151 -10.04 13.64 9.94
CA ARG A 151 -10.21 14.95 10.60
C ARG A 151 -11.71 15.28 10.68
N SER A 152 -12.16 15.73 11.85
CA SER A 152 -13.49 16.34 11.99
C SER A 152 -13.49 17.74 11.37
N ALA A 153 -14.66 18.20 10.90
CA ALA A 153 -14.83 19.53 10.31
C ALA A 153 -14.68 20.67 11.33
N GLU A 154 -14.72 20.37 12.62
CA GLU A 154 -14.37 21.31 13.67
C GLU A 154 -12.86 21.30 13.91
N GLY A 155 -12.21 22.42 13.63
CA GLY A 155 -10.77 22.59 13.56
C GLY A 155 -10.04 22.33 14.88
N HIS A 156 -9.78 21.07 15.19
CA HIS A 156 -8.75 20.67 16.14
C HIS A 156 -7.66 19.87 15.41
N GLU A 157 -6.48 20.48 15.31
CA GLU A 157 -5.28 19.81 14.83
C GLU A 157 -4.91 18.68 15.79
N MET A 158 -5.30 17.45 15.45
CA MET A 158 -4.68 16.27 16.06
C MET A 158 -3.29 16.12 15.45
N HIS A 159 -2.28 16.52 16.22
CA HIS A 159 -0.88 16.22 15.94
C HIS A 159 -0.71 14.71 15.74
N PRO A 160 0.02 14.25 14.70
CA PRO A 160 0.38 12.84 14.60
C PRO A 160 1.40 12.53 15.70
N SER A 161 0.94 12.03 16.85
CA SER A 161 1.79 11.35 17.82
C SER A 161 2.08 9.95 17.30
N ILE A 162 3.13 9.84 16.49
CA ILE A 162 3.81 8.58 16.23
C ILE A 162 4.94 8.52 17.25
N SER A 163 4.78 7.68 18.28
CA SER A 163 5.90 7.11 19.04
C SER A 163 6.47 5.93 18.28
#